data_AF-A0A973G9Y3-F1
#
_entry.id   AF-A0A973G9Y3-F1
#
_cell.length_a   1.000
_cell.length_b   1.000
_cell.length_c   1.000
_cell.angle_alpha   90.00
_cell.angle_beta   90.00
_cell.angle_gamma   90.00
#
_symmetry.space_group_name_H-M   'P 1'
#
loop_
_entity.id
_entity.type
_entity.pdbx_description
1 polymer ?
#
loop_
_entity_poly.entity_id
_entity_poly.type
_entity_poly.pdbx_seq_one_letter_code
_entity_poly.pdbx_strand_id
1 'polypeptide(L)'
;MTPALERRPSWPSGSSAALDDATLQSIDGWWRAANYLSVGQIYLLANPLLREPLTRDHVKPRLLGHWGTTPGLTFLYAHLNRAIRERQQSTIYLTGPGHGGPGLVAGAYLDGTYSEVYSDITEDAEGLRRLFKQFSFPGGIPSHVAPETPGSIHEGGELGYVLSHAYGAAFD
;
A
#
# COMPACT_ATOMS: atom_id res chain seq x y z
N MET A 1 42.68 -10.43 -14.18
CA MET A 1 41.82 -11.38 -13.45
C MET A 1 40.68 -10.60 -12.84
N THR A 2 39.55 -10.54 -13.53
CA THR A 2 38.31 -9.94 -13.03
C THR A 2 37.80 -10.85 -11.91
N PRO A 3 37.47 -10.34 -10.71
CA PRO A 3 36.90 -11.18 -9.68
C PRO A 3 35.61 -11.76 -10.23
N ALA A 4 35.43 -13.08 -10.13
CA ALA A 4 34.15 -13.70 -10.44
C ALA A 4 33.11 -13.01 -9.54
N LEU A 5 32.18 -12.28 -10.16
CA LEU A 5 31.00 -11.77 -9.48
C LEU A 5 30.33 -12.96 -8.80
N GLU A 6 30.36 -12.99 -7.46
CA GLU A 6 29.59 -13.96 -6.68
C GLU A 6 28.15 -13.87 -7.15
N ARG A 7 27.68 -14.92 -7.83
CA ARG A 7 26.26 -15.04 -8.19
C ARG A 7 25.50 -15.21 -6.88
N ARG A 8 25.00 -14.10 -6.33
CA ARG A 8 23.94 -14.18 -5.33
C ARG A 8 22.80 -14.99 -5.96
N PRO A 9 22.26 -16.01 -5.27
CA PRO A 9 21.10 -16.71 -5.77
C PRO A 9 19.99 -15.70 -6.06
N SER A 10 19.32 -15.83 -7.20
CA SER A 10 18.24 -14.92 -7.62
C SER A 10 17.08 -14.87 -6.63
N TRP A 11 16.99 -15.88 -5.76
CA TRP A 11 16.03 -16.00 -4.67
C TRP A 11 16.74 -16.43 -3.39
N PRO A 12 17.07 -15.50 -2.48
CA PRO A 12 17.62 -15.85 -1.17
C PRO A 12 16.57 -16.67 -0.40
N SER A 13 16.93 -17.90 -0.04
CA SER A 13 16.08 -18.74 0.80
C SER A 13 16.01 -18.16 2.20
N GLY A 14 14.81 -17.77 2.65
CA GLY A 14 14.57 -17.41 4.05
C GLY A 14 14.62 -18.62 4.96
N SER A 15 14.71 -18.39 6.27
CA SER A 15 14.60 -19.44 7.28
C SER A 15 13.29 -20.22 7.11
N SER A 16 13.35 -21.55 7.21
CA SER A 16 12.15 -22.41 7.28
C SER A 16 11.57 -22.52 8.68
N ALA A 17 12.14 -21.81 9.66
CA ALA A 17 11.62 -21.77 11.02
C ALA A 17 10.23 -21.12 11.04
N ALA A 18 9.40 -21.55 12.00
CA ALA A 18 8.16 -20.86 12.29
C ALA A 18 8.46 -19.39 12.68
N LEU A 19 7.55 -18.48 12.31
CA LEU A 19 7.65 -17.09 12.72
C LEU A 19 7.44 -16.99 14.22
N ASP A 20 8.26 -16.17 14.87
CA ASP A 20 8.03 -15.82 16.26
C ASP A 20 6.81 -14.89 16.42
N ASP A 21 6.29 -14.85 17.65
CA ASP A 21 5.10 -14.07 17.98
C ASP A 21 5.31 -12.57 17.74
N ALA A 22 6.53 -12.06 17.94
CA ALA A 22 6.86 -10.65 17.72
C ALA A 22 6.76 -10.25 16.25
N THR A 23 7.21 -11.12 15.35
CA THR A 23 7.10 -10.97 13.90
C THR A 23 5.63 -11.00 13.47
N LEU A 24 4.85 -11.96 13.98
CA LEU A 24 3.41 -12.04 13.71
C LEU A 24 2.66 -10.79 14.17
N GLN A 25 2.95 -10.29 15.37
CA GLN A 25 2.37 -9.07 15.91
C GLN A 25 2.72 -7.84 15.08
N SER A 26 3.95 -7.77 14.56
CA SER A 26 4.39 -6.66 13.70
C SER A 26 3.65 -6.66 12.36
N ILE A 27 3.47 -7.83 11.74
CA ILE A 27 2.71 -7.98 10.49
C ILE A 27 1.24 -7.61 10.71
N ASP A 28 0.63 -8.13 11.78
CA ASP A 28 -0.77 -7.82 12.14
C ASP A 28 -0.96 -6.33 12.40
N GLY A 29 -0.06 -5.71 13.16
CA GLY A 29 -0.08 -4.28 13.45
C GLY A 29 -0.02 -3.42 12.19
N TRP A 30 0.91 -3.74 11.28
CA TRP A 30 1.03 -3.04 10.00
C TRP A 30 -0.21 -3.25 9.13
N TRP A 31 -0.72 -4.49 9.03
CA TRP A 31 -1.91 -4.81 8.25
C TRP A 31 -3.16 -4.07 8.75
N ARG A 32 -3.36 -4.03 10.06
CA ARG A 32 -4.46 -3.29 10.70
C ARG A 32 -4.33 -1.79 10.49
N ALA A 33 -3.12 -1.24 10.57
CA ALA A 33 -2.88 0.17 10.24
C ALA A 33 -3.26 0.47 8.79
N ALA A 34 -2.78 -0.33 7.82
CA ALA A 34 -3.10 -0.16 6.41
C ALA A 34 -4.62 -0.25 6.14
N ASN A 35 -5.31 -1.19 6.80
CA ASN A 35 -6.76 -1.33 6.71
C ASN A 35 -7.48 -0.10 7.28
N TYR A 36 -7.05 0.40 8.43
CA TYR A 36 -7.61 1.60 9.05
C TYR A 36 -7.46 2.82 8.13
N LEU A 37 -6.27 3.03 7.56
CA LEU A 37 -6.02 4.11 6.60
C LEU A 37 -6.87 3.97 5.34
N SER A 38 -7.08 2.74 4.86
CA SER A 38 -7.92 2.46 3.70
C SER A 38 -9.39 2.82 3.96
N VAL A 39 -9.91 2.45 5.13
CA VAL A 39 -11.26 2.85 5.57
C VAL A 39 -11.34 4.38 5.72
N GLY A 40 -10.33 5.00 6.33
CA GLY A 40 -10.25 6.45 6.46
C GLY A 40 -10.35 7.17 5.12
N GLN A 41 -9.61 6.70 4.11
CA GLN A 41 -9.68 7.21 2.74
C GLN A 41 -11.07 7.08 2.10
N ILE A 42 -11.79 5.97 2.31
CA ILE A 42 -13.11 5.77 1.71
C ILE A 42 -14.18 6.64 2.40
N TYR A 43 -14.10 6.78 3.73
CA TYR A 43 -15.21 7.29 4.53
C TYR A 43 -14.99 8.68 5.13
N LEU A 44 -13.79 9.10 5.49
CA LEU A 44 -13.56 10.27 6.36
C LEU A 44 -13.11 11.53 5.60
N LEU A 45 -13.60 12.68 6.05
CA LEU A 45 -13.13 14.02 5.67
C LEU A 45 -12.33 14.70 6.80
N ALA A 46 -12.59 14.31 8.04
CA ALA A 46 -12.04 14.91 9.25
C ALA A 46 -11.93 13.85 10.37
N ASN A 47 -11.33 14.25 11.49
CA ASN A 47 -11.13 13.41 12.67
C ASN A 47 -10.49 12.03 12.35
N PRO A 48 -9.33 12.01 11.65
CA PRO A 48 -8.75 10.78 11.09
C PRO A 48 -8.27 9.78 12.15
N LEU A 49 -8.16 10.20 13.41
CA LEU A 49 -7.73 9.37 14.54
C LEU A 49 -8.84 9.15 15.58
N LEU A 50 -10.07 9.60 15.28
CA LEU A 50 -11.23 9.48 16.19
C LEU A 50 -10.95 10.02 17.60
N ARG A 51 -10.26 11.16 17.70
CA ARG A 51 -9.91 11.80 19.00
C ARG A 51 -11.13 12.40 19.70
N GLU A 52 -12.18 12.67 18.94
CA GLU A 52 -13.50 13.05 19.41
C GLU A 52 -14.55 12.04 18.89
N PRO A 53 -15.73 11.93 19.53
CA PRO A 53 -16.79 11.06 19.05
C PRO A 53 -17.12 11.27 17.58
N LEU A 54 -17.27 10.19 16.83
CA LEU A 54 -17.54 10.26 15.39
C LEU A 54 -18.94 10.84 15.15
N THR A 55 -19.01 11.91 14.34
CA THR A 55 -20.25 12.53 13.89
C THR A 55 -20.41 12.37 12.37
N ARG A 56 -21.61 12.61 11.85
CA ARG A 56 -21.88 12.55 10.40
C ARG A 56 -21.05 13.57 9.61
N ASP A 57 -20.71 14.71 10.22
CA ASP A 57 -19.94 15.78 9.57
C ASP A 57 -18.48 15.38 9.30
N HIS A 58 -17.98 14.35 9.98
CA HIS A 58 -16.65 13.78 9.71
C HIS A 58 -16.65 12.83 8.50
N VAL A 59 -17.82 12.41 8.00
CA VAL A 59 -17.96 11.43 6.93
C VAL A 59 -18.16 12.11 5.58
N LYS A 60 -17.56 11.57 4.53
CA LYS A 60 -17.73 12.05 3.15
C LYS A 60 -19.20 12.01 2.74
N PRO A 61 -19.74 13.07 2.11
CA PRO A 61 -21.12 13.09 1.63
C PRO A 61 -21.36 12.11 0.48
N ARG A 62 -20.29 11.75 -0.25
CA ARG A 62 -20.28 10.71 -1.28
C ARG A 62 -19.20 9.70 -0.96
N LEU A 63 -19.59 8.45 -0.76
CA LEU A 63 -18.68 7.35 -0.48
C LEU A 63 -18.22 6.74 -1.80
N LEU A 64 -16.93 6.87 -2.11
CA LEU A 64 -16.32 6.38 -3.35
C LEU A 64 -15.07 5.58 -2.99
N GLY A 65 -14.87 4.46 -3.66
CA GLY A 65 -13.79 3.52 -3.40
C GLY A 65 -14.31 2.09 -3.19
N HIS A 66 -13.38 1.13 -3.16
CA HIS A 66 -13.71 -0.28 -2.99
C HIS A 66 -13.06 -0.82 -1.73
N TRP A 67 -13.86 -1.50 -0.90
CA TRP A 67 -13.36 -2.19 0.29
C TRP A 67 -13.08 -3.67 0.01
N GLY A 68 -13.87 -4.34 -0.83
CA GLY A 68 -13.90 -5.81 -0.92
C GLY A 68 -12.55 -6.50 -1.16
N THR A 69 -11.70 -5.96 -2.04
CA THR A 69 -10.37 -6.51 -2.32
C THR A 69 -9.27 -6.00 -1.39
N THR A 70 -9.45 -4.80 -0.85
CA THR A 70 -8.45 -4.00 -0.14
C THR A 70 -7.79 -4.72 1.05
N PRO A 71 -8.50 -5.35 2.01
CA PRO A 71 -7.85 -6.01 3.13
C PRO A 71 -7.02 -7.22 2.71
N GLY A 72 -7.34 -7.86 1.58
CA GLY A 72 -6.52 -8.92 1.00
C GLY A 72 -5.23 -8.37 0.41
N LEU A 73 -5.29 -7.22 -0.28
CA LEU A 73 -4.12 -6.56 -0.85
C LEU A 73 -3.17 -6.04 0.23
N THR A 74 -3.68 -5.39 1.28
CA THR A 74 -2.86 -4.92 2.40
C THR A 74 -2.25 -6.08 3.18
N PHE A 75 -2.94 -7.22 3.28
CA PHE A 75 -2.39 -8.44 3.89
C PHE A 75 -1.18 -8.96 3.10
N LEU A 76 -1.33 -9.08 1.77
CA LEU A 76 -0.24 -9.47 0.89
C LEU A 76 0.93 -8.47 0.97
N TYR A 77 0.64 -7.17 0.97
CA TYR A 77 1.65 -6.11 1.11
C TYR A 77 2.45 -6.28 2.41
N ALA A 78 1.78 -6.47 3.55
CA ALA A 78 2.45 -6.68 4.84
C ALA A 78 3.43 -7.87 4.82
N HIS A 79 2.99 -8.98 4.22
CA HIS A 79 3.81 -10.18 4.08
C HIS A 79 4.93 -10.03 3.04
N LEU A 80 4.71 -9.28 1.97
CA LEU A 80 5.75 -8.93 0.99
C LEU A 80 6.81 -8.03 1.62
N ASN A 81 6.42 -7.01 2.39
CA ASN A 81 7.36 -6.17 3.14
C ASN A 81 8.25 -6.99 4.07
N ARG A 82 7.67 -7.96 4.79
CA ARG A 82 8.45 -8.90 5.59
C ARG A 82 9.42 -9.70 4.71
N ALA A 83 8.95 -10.30 3.62
CA ALA A 83 9.79 -11.11 2.73
C ALA A 83 10.95 -10.30 2.12
N ILE A 84 10.69 -9.04 1.70
CA ILE A 84 11.69 -8.09 1.21
C ILE A 84 12.76 -7.85 2.28
N ARG A 85 12.34 -7.53 3.51
CA ARG A 85 13.26 -7.26 4.62
C ARG A 85 14.10 -8.47 5.01
N GLU A 86 13.47 -9.63 5.18
CA GLU A 86 14.16 -10.86 5.60
C GLU A 86 15.14 -11.39 4.55
N ARG A 87 14.76 -11.29 3.27
CA ARG A 87 15.52 -11.90 2.17
C ARG A 87 16.40 -10.91 1.43
N GLN A 88 16.26 -9.60 1.71
CA GLN A 88 16.89 -8.54 0.93
C GLN A 88 16.56 -8.68 -0.57
N GLN A 89 15.30 -9.03 -0.87
CA GLN A 89 14.82 -9.35 -2.21
C GLN A 89 14.27 -8.09 -2.90
N SER A 90 14.88 -7.70 -4.01
CA SER A 90 14.29 -6.68 -4.90
C SER A 90 12.93 -7.18 -5.41
N THR A 91 11.89 -6.38 -5.19
CA THR A 91 10.49 -6.76 -5.41
C THR A 91 9.70 -5.57 -5.93
N ILE A 92 8.81 -5.82 -6.89
CA ILE A 92 7.78 -4.88 -7.33
C ILE A 92 6.40 -5.50 -7.09
N TYR A 93 5.43 -4.71 -6.66
CA TYR A 93 4.06 -5.18 -6.42
C TYR A 93 3.11 -4.67 -7.52
N LEU A 94 2.68 -5.58 -8.40
CA LEU A 94 1.68 -5.29 -9.43
C LEU A 94 0.29 -5.71 -8.99
N THR A 95 -0.62 -4.74 -8.89
CA THR A 95 -1.97 -4.96 -8.36
C THR A 95 -2.95 -5.23 -9.50
N GLY A 96 -3.30 -6.50 -9.69
CA GLY A 96 -4.34 -6.89 -10.66
C GLY A 96 -5.72 -6.27 -10.37
N PRO A 97 -6.30 -6.44 -9.16
CA PRO A 97 -7.55 -5.77 -8.78
C PRO A 97 -7.27 -4.30 -8.39
N GLY A 98 -6.92 -3.48 -9.38
CA GLY A 98 -6.45 -2.12 -9.22
C GLY A 98 -7.46 -1.16 -8.57
N HIS A 99 -8.74 -1.52 -8.57
CA HIS A 99 -9.79 -0.78 -7.85
C HIS A 99 -9.61 -0.80 -6.31
N GLY A 100 -8.67 -1.62 -5.79
CA GLY A 100 -8.19 -1.61 -4.41
C GLY A 100 -7.18 -0.50 -4.07
N GLY A 101 -7.19 0.62 -4.83
CA GLY A 101 -6.31 1.79 -4.66
C GLY A 101 -6.05 2.24 -3.21
N PRO A 102 -7.06 2.34 -2.32
CA PRO A 102 -6.83 2.78 -0.93
C PRO A 102 -5.77 1.96 -0.20
N GLY A 103 -5.69 0.66 -0.47
CA GLY A 103 -4.74 -0.23 0.19
C GLY A 103 -3.29 0.04 -0.22
N LEU A 104 -3.06 0.36 -1.49
CA LEU A 104 -1.73 0.65 -2.02
C LEU A 104 -1.28 2.06 -1.63
N VAL A 105 -2.19 3.03 -1.64
CA VAL A 105 -1.93 4.37 -1.10
C VAL A 105 -1.61 4.30 0.40
N ALA A 106 -2.35 3.50 1.17
CA ALA A 106 -2.05 3.27 2.59
C ALA A 106 -0.68 2.61 2.79
N GLY A 107 -0.31 1.65 1.94
CA GLY A 107 1.00 1.01 1.95
C GLY A 107 2.15 2.01 1.74
N ALA A 108 2.07 2.80 0.67
CA ALA A 108 3.04 3.84 0.34
C ALA A 108 3.12 4.95 1.40
N TYR A 109 2.00 5.24 2.08
CA TYR A 109 2.01 6.19 3.19
C TYR A 109 2.73 5.61 4.41
N LEU A 110 2.51 4.34 4.75
CA LEU A 110 3.15 3.67 5.90
C LEU A 110 4.63 3.38 5.72
N ASP A 111 5.12 3.26 4.48
CA ASP A 111 6.55 3.12 4.19
C ASP A 111 7.26 4.47 3.94
N GLY A 112 6.52 5.59 4.04
CA GLY A 112 7.03 6.95 3.95
C GLY A 112 7.16 7.49 2.52
N THR A 113 7.14 6.63 1.50
CA THR A 113 7.36 7.04 0.11
C THR A 113 6.29 7.99 -0.42
N TYR A 114 5.07 7.90 0.10
CA TYR A 114 4.00 8.84 -0.25
C TYR A 114 4.34 10.27 0.19
N SER A 115 4.89 10.44 1.39
CA SER A 115 5.27 11.75 1.96
C SER A 115 6.54 12.32 1.32
N GLU A 116 7.42 11.45 0.81
CA GLU A 116 8.59 11.86 0.01
C GLU A 116 8.18 12.49 -1.33
N VAL A 117 7.14 11.93 -1.98
CA VAL A 117 6.62 12.43 -3.26
C VAL A 117 5.65 13.61 -3.05
N TYR A 118 4.76 13.51 -2.06
CA TYR A 118 3.72 14.49 -1.74
C TYR A 118 3.98 15.15 -0.40
N SER A 119 4.90 16.12 -0.40
CA SER A 119 5.39 16.80 0.83
C SER A 119 4.31 17.47 1.70
N ASP A 120 3.12 17.70 1.16
CA ASP A 120 1.98 18.28 1.87
C ASP A 120 1.10 17.24 2.59
N ILE A 121 1.39 15.96 2.40
CA ILE A 121 0.79 14.80 3.06
C ILE A 121 1.81 14.26 4.07
N THR A 122 1.90 14.93 5.22
CA THR A 122 2.90 14.63 6.27
C THR A 122 2.54 13.40 7.10
N GLU A 123 3.53 12.82 7.81
CA GLU A 123 3.33 11.69 8.73
C GLU A 123 2.77 12.12 10.10
N ASP A 124 1.73 12.95 10.09
CA ASP A 124 1.06 13.46 11.30
C ASP A 124 -0.47 13.46 11.15
N ALA A 125 -1.18 13.94 12.18
CA ALA A 125 -2.64 13.95 12.19
C ALA A 125 -3.27 14.84 11.11
N GLU A 126 -2.60 15.92 10.69
CA GLU A 126 -3.07 16.80 9.62
C GLU A 126 -2.79 16.20 8.25
N GLY A 127 -1.62 15.60 8.04
CA GLY A 127 -1.32 14.84 6.84
C GLY A 127 -2.26 13.64 6.65
N LEU A 128 -2.57 12.89 7.72
CA LEU A 128 -3.61 11.85 7.71
C LEU A 128 -4.98 12.38 7.29
N ARG A 129 -5.36 13.56 7.80
CA ARG A 129 -6.63 14.20 7.43
C ARG A 129 -6.66 14.53 5.94
N ARG A 130 -5.55 15.03 5.39
CA ARG A 130 -5.40 15.33 3.96
C ARG A 130 -5.43 14.06 3.12
N LEU A 131 -4.67 13.04 3.51
CA LEU A 131 -4.64 11.72 2.88
C LEU A 131 -6.07 11.13 2.76
N PHE A 132 -6.84 11.19 3.85
CA PHE A 132 -8.20 10.67 3.84
C PHE A 132 -9.11 11.51 2.94
N LYS A 133 -9.07 12.83 3.09
CA LYS A 133 -9.93 13.74 2.34
C LYS A 133 -9.72 13.65 0.83
N GLN A 134 -8.46 13.57 0.36
CA GLN A 134 -8.15 13.65 -1.08
C GLN A 134 -8.58 12.41 -1.88
N PHE A 135 -8.71 11.25 -1.25
CA PHE A 135 -9.04 10.02 -1.97
C PHE A 135 -10.42 10.10 -2.65
N SER A 136 -10.48 9.90 -3.97
CA SER A 136 -11.72 9.97 -4.76
C SER A 136 -12.55 11.24 -4.52
N PHE A 137 -11.87 12.36 -4.33
CA PHE A 137 -12.48 13.66 -4.04
C PHE A 137 -12.22 14.65 -5.20
N PRO A 138 -13.10 15.63 -5.45
CA PRO A 138 -12.83 16.66 -6.46
C PRO A 138 -11.49 17.36 -6.23
N GLY A 139 -10.60 17.30 -7.22
CA GLY A 139 -9.24 17.84 -7.13
C GLY A 139 -8.26 17.02 -6.28
N GLY A 140 -8.66 15.80 -5.87
CA GLY A 140 -7.80 14.85 -5.16
C GLY A 140 -7.28 13.73 -6.08
N ILE A 141 -7.09 12.54 -5.51
CA ILE A 141 -6.46 11.40 -6.21
C ILE A 141 -7.48 10.38 -6.73
N PRO A 142 -7.12 9.56 -7.75
CA PRO A 142 -7.98 8.50 -8.29
C PRO A 142 -8.37 7.41 -7.29
N SER A 143 -9.35 6.58 -7.66
CA SER A 143 -9.81 5.44 -6.85
C SER A 143 -9.01 4.16 -7.07
N HIS A 144 -8.23 4.09 -8.15
CA HIS A 144 -7.42 2.94 -8.55
C HIS A 144 -5.96 3.11 -8.13
N VAL A 145 -5.12 2.10 -8.37
CA VAL A 145 -3.64 2.17 -8.18
C VAL A 145 -3.02 2.98 -9.33
N ALA A 146 -3.52 4.20 -9.54
CA ALA A 146 -3.19 5.05 -10.68
C ALA A 146 -1.70 5.45 -10.71
N PRO A 147 -1.19 5.99 -11.84
CA PRO A 147 0.22 6.35 -11.99
C PRO A 147 0.75 7.35 -10.95
N GLU A 148 -0.13 8.12 -10.31
CA GLU A 148 0.22 9.03 -9.21
C GLU A 148 0.54 8.28 -7.90
N THR A 149 0.22 7.00 -7.79
CA THR A 149 0.53 6.19 -6.60
C THR A 149 1.98 5.72 -6.66
N PRO A 150 2.85 6.12 -5.69
CA PRO A 150 4.22 5.65 -5.65
C PRO A 150 4.30 4.11 -5.67
N GLY A 151 5.20 3.58 -6.50
CA GLY A 151 5.35 2.14 -6.72
C GLY A 151 4.44 1.55 -7.80
N SER A 152 3.48 2.30 -8.36
CA SER A 152 2.61 1.81 -9.43
C SER A 152 3.26 1.88 -10.81
N ILE A 153 3.25 0.75 -11.52
CA ILE A 153 3.44 0.68 -12.98
C ILE A 153 2.29 -0.07 -13.68
N HIS A 154 1.22 -0.35 -12.95
CA HIS A 154 0.04 -1.08 -13.44
C HIS A 154 -1.19 -0.61 -12.64
N GLU A 155 -2.07 0.15 -13.31
CA GLU A 155 -3.24 0.72 -12.64
C GLU A 155 -4.28 -0.33 -12.23
N GLY A 156 -4.50 -1.34 -13.07
CA GLY A 156 -5.49 -2.40 -12.82
C GLY A 156 -6.95 -1.92 -12.87
N GLY A 157 -7.24 -0.84 -13.59
CA GLY A 157 -8.60 -0.39 -13.89
C GLY A 157 -9.28 -1.31 -14.91
N GLU A 158 -8.68 -1.44 -16.09
CA GLU A 158 -9.04 -2.50 -17.03
C GLU A 158 -8.30 -3.79 -16.64
N LEU A 159 -9.07 -4.80 -16.20
CA LEU A 159 -8.52 -6.07 -15.75
C LEU A 159 -8.02 -6.92 -16.92
N GLY A 160 -6.97 -7.72 -16.70
CA GLY A 160 -6.50 -8.74 -17.64
C GLY A 160 -5.00 -8.69 -17.95
N TYR A 161 -4.35 -7.55 -17.70
CA TYR A 161 -2.97 -7.31 -18.16
C TYR A 161 -1.89 -7.49 -17.09
N VAL A 162 -2.26 -7.80 -15.85
CA VAL A 162 -1.29 -7.82 -14.74
C VAL A 162 -0.18 -8.85 -14.96
N LEU A 163 -0.49 -10.02 -15.52
CA LEU A 163 0.52 -11.05 -15.77
C LEU A 163 1.43 -10.68 -16.94
N SER A 164 0.89 -10.18 -18.06
CA SER A 164 1.75 -9.74 -19.18
C SER A 164 2.68 -8.60 -18.76
N HIS A 165 2.20 -7.65 -17.94
CA HIS A 165 3.04 -6.60 -17.36
C HIS A 165 4.07 -7.17 -16.38
N ALA A 166 3.70 -8.13 -15.53
CA ALA A 166 4.62 -8.77 -14.58
C ALA A 166 5.75 -9.50 -15.29
N TYR A 167 5.43 -10.30 -16.31
CA TYR A 167 6.45 -10.98 -17.11
C TYR A 167 7.34 -9.96 -17.82
N GLY A 168 6.76 -8.93 -18.44
CA GLY A 168 7.52 -7.85 -19.09
C GLY A 168 8.46 -7.11 -18.13
N ALA A 169 8.01 -6.81 -16.91
CA ALA A 169 8.81 -6.12 -15.89
C ALA A 169 9.95 -7.00 -15.32
N ALA A 170 9.87 -8.31 -15.47
CA ALA A 170 10.90 -9.25 -15.03
C ALA A 170 11.87 -9.66 -16.15
N PHE A 171 11.63 -9.23 -17.39
CA PHE A 171 12.56 -9.42 -18.50
C PHE A 171 13.70 -8.39 -18.43
N ASP A 172 14.92 -8.91 -18.35
CA ASP A 172 16.22 -8.21 -18.37
C ASP A 172 16.38 -7.08 -17.32
#